data_AF-A0A947FAS1-F1
#
_entry.id   AF-A0A947FAS1-F1
#
_cell.length_a   1.000
_cell.length_b   1.000
_cell.length_c   1.000
_cell.angle_alpha   90.00
_cell.angle_beta   90.00
_cell.angle_gamma   90.00
#
_symmetry.space_group_name_H-M   'P 1'
#
loop_
_entity.id
_entity.type
_entity.pdbx_description
1 polymer ?
#
loop_
_entity_poly.entity_id
_entity_poly.type
_entity_poly.pdbx_seq_one_letter_code
_entity_poly.pdbx_strand_id
1 'polypeptide(L)'
;MKKSMIILSTYSPLMVIDTKLVGIDSNNIDTPRVCSLCRCGESKFKPQCDGSHAQVGFVGEREDSEKKELEYYQGRDITIVFDRYLCMGAGYCGELESVFGTHD
;
A
#
# COMPACT_ATOMS: atom_id res chain seq x y z
N MET A 1 1.88 -19.65 -20.66
CA MET A 1 2.59 -19.04 -19.50
C MET A 1 1.80 -19.30 -18.24
N LYS A 2 2.45 -19.69 -17.14
CA LYS A 2 1.78 -19.70 -15.82
C LYS A 2 1.49 -18.25 -15.43
N LYS A 3 0.28 -17.98 -14.95
CA LYS A 3 -0.17 -16.63 -14.59
C LYS A 3 0.35 -16.31 -13.20
N SER A 4 1.09 -15.22 -13.06
CA SER A 4 1.48 -14.70 -11.75
C SER A 4 0.24 -14.33 -10.94
N MET A 5 0.24 -14.69 -9.67
CA MET A 5 -0.86 -14.38 -8.75
C MET A 5 -0.30 -13.81 -7.45
N ILE A 6 -1.05 -12.85 -6.92
CA ILE A 6 -0.86 -12.31 -5.58
C ILE A 6 -2.20 -12.51 -4.87
N ILE A 7 -2.19 -13.32 -3.82
CA ILE A 7 -3.36 -13.62 -3.01
C ILE A 7 -3.23 -12.84 -1.70
N LEU A 8 -4.28 -12.09 -1.37
CA LEU A 8 -4.38 -11.27 -0.17
C LEU A 8 -5.50 -11.82 0.71
N SER A 9 -5.27 -11.85 2.02
CA SER A 9 -6.34 -11.97 3.01
C SER A 9 -6.16 -10.88 4.07
N THR A 10 -7.18 -10.71 4.92
CA THR A 10 -7.19 -9.67 5.95
C THR A 10 -6.01 -9.79 6.92
N TYR A 11 -5.70 -11.00 7.39
CA TYR A 11 -4.70 -11.18 8.46
C TYR A 11 -3.38 -11.77 7.98
N SER A 12 -3.26 -12.12 6.69
CA SER A 12 -2.13 -12.89 6.18
C SER A 12 -1.02 -12.02 5.57
N PRO A 13 0.19 -12.59 5.41
CA PRO A 13 1.15 -12.10 4.44
C PRO A 13 0.60 -12.09 3.01
N LEU A 14 1.35 -11.47 2.09
CA LEU A 14 1.09 -11.58 0.66
C LEU A 14 1.55 -12.95 0.16
N MET A 15 0.63 -13.79 -0.29
CA MET A 15 1.01 -15.06 -0.91
C MET A 15 1.18 -14.84 -2.41
N VAL A 16 2.40 -15.00 -2.90
CA VAL A 16 2.73 -14.83 -4.32
C VAL A 16 3.04 -16.17 -4.96
N ILE A 17 2.48 -16.39 -6.15
CA ILE A 17 2.53 -17.66 -6.87
C ILE A 17 3.00 -17.42 -8.29
N ASP A 18 4.00 -18.18 -8.73
CA ASP A 18 4.55 -18.10 -10.09
C ASP A 18 4.92 -16.62 -10.45
N THR A 19 5.50 -15.90 -9.48
CA THR A 19 5.83 -14.47 -9.56
C THR A 19 7.33 -14.26 -9.39
N LYS A 20 7.94 -13.54 -10.33
CA LYS A 20 9.35 -13.14 -10.28
C LYS A 20 9.53 -11.93 -9.37
N LEU A 21 10.48 -12.00 -8.42
CA LEU A 21 10.86 -10.86 -7.58
C LEU A 21 12.15 -10.24 -8.09
N VAL A 22 12.18 -8.91 -8.13
CA VAL A 22 13.32 -8.11 -8.56
C VAL A 22 13.64 -7.10 -7.47
N GLY A 23 14.91 -7.06 -7.06
CA GLY A 23 15.42 -6.11 -6.09
C GLY A 23 15.57 -4.70 -6.68
N ILE A 24 15.79 -3.72 -5.81
CA ILE A 24 16.03 -2.32 -6.22
C ILE A 24 17.29 -2.16 -7.09
N ASP A 25 18.24 -3.07 -6.92
CA ASP A 25 19.46 -3.21 -7.71
C ASP A 25 19.24 -3.94 -9.05
N SER A 26 17.98 -4.20 -9.43
CA SER A 26 17.58 -4.96 -10.62
C SER A 26 17.99 -6.44 -10.62
N ASN A 27 18.50 -6.97 -9.50
CA ASN A 27 18.82 -8.38 -9.38
C ASN A 27 17.57 -9.22 -9.14
N ASN A 28 17.56 -10.45 -9.68
CA ASN A 28 16.47 -11.39 -9.45
C ASN A 28 16.64 -12.04 -8.09
N ILE A 29 15.56 -12.10 -7.31
CA ILE A 29 15.54 -12.80 -6.03
C ILE A 29 14.95 -14.19 -6.27
N ASP A 30 15.79 -15.21 -6.06
CA ASP A 30 15.35 -16.60 -6.16
C ASP A 30 14.27 -16.88 -5.12
N THR A 31 13.13 -17.33 -5.61
CA THR A 31 11.98 -17.66 -4.77
C THR A 31 11.35 -18.96 -5.21
N PRO A 32 10.82 -19.76 -4.27
CA PRO A 32 10.03 -20.93 -4.59
C PRO A 32 8.76 -20.51 -5.35
N ARG A 33 8.14 -21.46 -6.05
CA ARG A 33 6.89 -21.24 -6.79
C ARG A 33 5.83 -20.50 -5.97
N VAL A 34 5.70 -20.84 -4.69
CA VAL A 34 4.80 -20.18 -3.74
C VAL A 34 5.66 -19.59 -2.64
N CYS A 35 5.59 -18.28 -2.43
CA CYS A 35 6.29 -17.63 -1.33
C CYS A 35 5.37 -16.63 -0.61
N SER A 36 5.69 -16.32 0.64
CA SER A 36 4.93 -15.39 1.47
C SER A 36 5.77 -14.15 1.75
N LEU A 37 5.29 -12.98 1.36
CA LEU A 37 5.96 -11.70 1.58
C LEU A 37 5.34 -10.97 2.77
N CYS A 38 6.21 -10.32 3.54
CA CYS A 38 5.83 -9.53 4.69
C CYS A 38 4.91 -8.38 4.27
N ARG A 39 3.74 -8.32 4.89
CA ARG A 39 2.77 -7.22 4.75
C ARG A 39 2.68 -6.34 5.99
N CYS A 40 2.91 -6.91 7.16
CA CYS A 40 2.73 -6.24 8.46
C CYS A 40 3.85 -5.26 8.85
N GLY A 41 4.99 -5.26 8.16
CA GLY A 41 6.15 -4.43 8.52
C GLY A 41 7.04 -5.00 9.63
N GLU A 42 6.65 -6.09 10.30
CA GLU A 42 7.35 -6.57 11.52
C GLU A 42 8.27 -7.78 11.31
N SER A 43 8.29 -8.37 10.11
CA SER A 43 9.19 -9.52 9.84
C SER A 43 10.66 -9.17 10.04
N LYS A 44 11.43 -10.06 10.65
CA LYS A 44 12.90 -9.95 10.77
C LYS A 44 13.63 -10.47 9.54
N PHE A 45 12.92 -11.16 8.65
CA PHE A 45 13.45 -11.75 7.42
C PHE A 45 12.84 -11.11 6.17
N LYS A 46 12.68 -9.78 6.16
CA LYS A 46 12.14 -9.08 4.99
C LYS A 46 12.99 -9.35 3.75
N PRO A 47 12.37 -9.51 2.56
CA PRO A 47 10.95 -9.28 2.27
C PRO A 47 10.03 -10.46 2.64
N GLN A 48 10.54 -11.59 3.10
CA GLN A 48 9.74 -12.76 3.44
C GLN A 48 8.96 -12.57 4.76
N CYS A 49 7.83 -13.27 4.87
CA CYS A 49 7.08 -13.37 6.11
C CYS A 49 7.68 -14.45 7.02
N ASP A 50 7.84 -14.14 8.30
CA ASP A 50 8.36 -15.05 9.34
C ASP A 50 7.34 -15.40 10.43
N GLY A 51 6.08 -15.00 10.24
CA GLY A 51 4.99 -15.22 11.19
C GLY A 51 4.76 -14.07 12.17
N SER A 52 5.60 -13.03 12.18
CA SER A 52 5.45 -11.88 13.10
C SER A 52 4.09 -11.18 13.00
N HIS A 53 3.43 -11.24 11.83
CA HIS A 53 2.09 -10.70 11.61
C HIS A 53 1.05 -11.23 12.62
N ALA A 54 1.15 -12.51 13.01
CA ALA A 54 0.22 -13.10 13.97
C ALA A 54 0.50 -12.61 15.40
N GLN A 55 1.77 -12.33 15.73
CA GLN A 55 2.18 -11.87 17.06
C GLN A 55 1.76 -10.42 17.31
N VAL A 56 1.84 -9.58 16.27
CA VAL A 56 1.47 -8.15 16.36
C VAL A 56 -0.02 -7.89 16.06
N GLY A 57 -0.79 -8.95 15.82
CA GLY A 57 -2.22 -8.82 15.52
C GLY A 57 -2.50 -8.03 14.25
N PHE A 58 -1.70 -8.23 13.20
CA PHE A 58 -1.84 -7.48 11.96
C PHE A 58 -3.24 -7.66 11.34
N VAL A 59 -3.91 -6.53 11.08
CA VAL A 59 -5.17 -6.46 10.34
C VAL A 59 -4.94 -5.62 9.09
N GLY A 60 -4.84 -6.28 7.95
CA GLY A 60 -4.68 -5.68 6.63
C GLY A 60 -5.97 -5.18 6.02
N GLU A 61 -6.89 -4.68 6.86
CA GLU A 61 -8.03 -3.91 6.39
C GLU A 61 -7.54 -2.55 5.90
N ARG A 62 -8.27 -2.00 4.93
CA ARG A 62 -8.02 -0.66 4.43
C ARG A 62 -8.59 0.33 5.43
N GLU A 63 -7.74 1.03 6.18
CA GLU A 63 -8.15 2.08 7.13
C GLU A 63 -8.97 3.18 6.44
N ASP A 64 -8.79 3.36 5.13
CA ASP A 64 -9.53 4.33 4.34
C ASP A 64 -10.94 3.87 3.96
N SER A 65 -11.31 2.58 4.09
CA SER A 65 -12.51 1.97 3.49
C SER A 65 -13.87 2.60 3.87
N GLU A 66 -13.93 3.38 4.94
CA GLU A 66 -15.15 4.08 5.36
C GLU A 66 -15.23 5.56 4.96
N LYS A 67 -14.11 6.20 4.56
CA LYS A 67 -14.12 7.60 4.09
C LYS A 67 -14.64 7.66 2.67
N LYS A 68 -15.97 7.67 2.50
CA LYS A 68 -16.62 7.65 1.18
C LYS A 68 -16.72 9.01 0.50
N GLU A 69 -16.54 10.11 1.24
CA GLU A 69 -16.83 11.43 0.72
C GLU A 69 -15.60 12.05 0.05
N LEU A 70 -15.78 12.44 -1.22
CA LEU A 70 -14.83 13.28 -1.94
C LEU A 70 -14.76 14.64 -1.24
N GLU A 71 -13.55 15.12 -0.99
CA GLU A 71 -13.34 16.46 -0.42
C GLU A 71 -13.22 17.47 -1.58
N TYR A 72 -13.98 18.57 -1.53
CA TYR A 72 -14.00 19.60 -2.58
C TYR A 72 -13.44 20.91 -2.04
N TYR A 73 -12.37 21.40 -2.65
CA TYR A 73 -11.78 22.70 -2.35
C TYR A 73 -12.16 23.68 -3.47
N GLN A 74 -13.12 24.56 -3.19
CA GLN A 74 -13.66 25.52 -4.15
C GLN A 74 -12.75 26.75 -4.25
N GLY A 75 -12.04 26.89 -5.37
CA GLY A 75 -11.35 28.13 -5.75
C GLY A 75 -12.25 29.04 -6.58
N ARG A 76 -11.73 30.22 -6.94
CA ARG A 76 -12.47 31.20 -7.76
C ARG A 76 -12.74 30.72 -9.19
N ASP A 77 -11.76 30.06 -9.80
CA ASP A 77 -11.81 29.61 -11.19
C ASP A 77 -11.69 28.08 -11.35
N ILE A 78 -11.22 27.38 -10.31
CA ILE A 78 -10.94 25.94 -10.32
C ILE A 78 -11.41 25.32 -9.00
N THR A 79 -12.05 24.16 -9.09
CA THR A 79 -12.36 23.29 -7.94
C THR A 79 -11.36 22.14 -7.91
N ILE A 80 -10.73 21.91 -6.76
CA ILE A 80 -9.97 20.67 -6.54
C ILE A 80 -10.89 19.64 -5.92
N VAL A 81 -10.92 18.45 -6.52
CA VAL A 81 -11.56 17.26 -5.95
C VAL A 81 -10.47 16.37 -5.40
N PHE A 82 -10.43 16.23 -4.08
CA PHE A 82 -9.52 15.33 -3.40
C PHE A 82 -10.22 14.01 -3.12
N ASP A 83 -9.75 12.99 -3.84
CA ASP A 83 -10.09 11.60 -3.59
C ASP A 83 -8.92 10.92 -2.86
N ARG A 84 -9.12 10.63 -1.58
CA ARG A 84 -8.12 9.99 -0.73
C ARG A 84 -7.71 8.60 -1.24
N TYR A 85 -8.58 7.89 -1.97
CA TYR A 85 -8.28 6.56 -2.51
C TYR A 85 -7.48 6.58 -3.82
N LEU A 86 -7.58 7.67 -4.58
CA LEU A 86 -6.75 7.90 -5.77
C LEU A 86 -5.42 8.58 -5.40
N CYS A 87 -5.31 9.14 -4.20
CA CYS A 87 -4.10 9.77 -3.72
C CYS A 87 -2.98 8.73 -3.49
N MET A 88 -1.81 8.93 -4.11
CA MET A 88 -0.61 8.12 -3.85
C MET A 88 -0.03 8.34 -2.43
N GLY A 89 -0.53 9.35 -1.69
CA GLY A 89 0.05 9.73 -0.39
C GLY A 89 1.41 10.40 -0.50
N ALA A 90 1.78 10.91 -1.68
CA ALA A 90 3.08 11.54 -1.91
C ALA A 90 3.25 12.91 -1.23
N GLY A 91 2.18 13.51 -0.70
CA GLY A 91 2.24 14.73 0.12
C GLY A 91 2.39 16.05 -0.63
N TYR A 92 2.66 16.05 -1.95
CA TYR A 92 2.87 17.29 -2.73
C TYR A 92 1.71 18.29 -2.67
N CYS A 93 0.46 17.83 -2.49
CA CYS A 93 -0.67 18.73 -2.33
C CYS A 93 -0.59 19.58 -1.04
N GLY A 94 0.09 19.10 0.01
CA GLY A 94 0.31 19.86 1.24
C GLY A 94 1.26 21.05 1.06
N GLU A 95 2.06 21.07 0.00
CA GLU A 95 2.92 22.22 -0.34
C GLU A 95 2.15 23.35 -1.04
N LEU A 96 0.91 23.08 -1.49
CA LEU A 96 0.05 24.05 -2.15
C LEU A 96 -0.86 24.75 -1.12
N GLU A 97 -0.23 25.53 -0.22
CA GLU A 97 -0.90 26.24 0.87
C GLU A 97 -2.08 27.11 0.39
N SER A 98 -1.93 27.75 -0.77
CA SER A 98 -2.97 28.60 -1.38
C SER A 98 -4.24 27.84 -1.77
N VAL A 99 -4.22 26.51 -1.78
CA VAL A 99 -5.33 25.66 -2.19
C VAL A 99 -5.79 24.69 -1.10
N PHE A 100 -4.85 24.09 -0.37
CA PHE A 100 -5.13 23.06 0.63
C PHE A 100 -4.83 23.49 2.07
N GLY A 101 -4.51 24.76 2.30
CA GLY A 101 -4.06 25.32 3.58
C GLY A 101 -4.63 24.56 4.78
N THR A 102 -3.82 23.68 5.35
CA THR A 102 -4.18 23.02 6.59
C THR A 102 -4.03 24.08 7.67
N HIS A 103 -5.16 24.51 8.22
CA HIS A 103 -5.23 25.29 9.46
C HIS A 103 -4.40 24.64 10.58
N ASP A 104 -4.01 25.47 11.57
CA ASP A 104 -3.50 25.04 12.89
C ASP A 104 -4.17 23.77 13.44
#